data_AF-A0A397FEV4-F1
#
_entry.id   AF-A0A397FEV4-F1
#
_cell.length_a   1.000
_cell.length_b   1.000
_cell.length_c   1.000
_cell.angle_alpha   90.00
_cell.angle_beta   90.00
_cell.angle_gamma   90.00
#
_symmetry.space_group_name_H-M   'P 1'
#
loop_
_entity.id
_entity.type
_entity.pdbx_description
1 polymer ?
#
loop_
_entity_poly.entity_id
_entity_poly.type
_entity_poly.pdbx_seq_one_letter_code
_entity_poly.pdbx_strand_id
1 'polypeptide(L)'
;MEASRRRKKKRSHAAITMMDVIKANGMRVVEGTKLNLVAKGIDIIGTVVHAIAQSTTCLYLSQNNIASLDGLAQFTRLKVLSLGGNLLARFDAFDKLAPHLASLRTLHLSGNPLCDAPNYRLRLIYVLPMVHILDGADVTAKEREIAPFLVAQDASLRHVVFENHADISKLEWIVLLIQMHKEFYQVVYGAHGSPLRYVHRVCHVSHTRLHRCNARMPHLEKMAVDVALLLRLWKQADSTTNSSVDHSLVEGQLQRVVVRAHHHLQQHPLRKAKQLLQKFGSQRLKGLEPPSPPTWEEAYASVISLQQNTIAKLRGLCERNRRDLIDALKSLLIRDPGHRLQQARLDDEQRRHDLALDRELLLREYQGHSGTPHSNNNNDVCFHPGLPPQQPDPD
;
A
#
# COMPACT_ATOMS: atom_id res chain seq x y z
N MET A 1 37.45 -17.29 32.81
CA MET A 1 36.65 -17.95 31.75
C MET A 1 35.64 -16.94 31.23
N GLU A 2 36.05 -16.12 30.29
CA GLU A 2 35.21 -15.05 29.73
C GLU A 2 34.81 -15.47 28.32
N ALA A 3 33.67 -16.17 28.23
CA ALA A 3 33.17 -16.73 26.99
C ALA A 3 32.44 -15.64 26.18
N SER A 4 33.15 -15.11 25.20
CA SER A 4 32.67 -14.22 24.15
C SER A 4 31.37 -14.76 23.51
N ARG A 5 30.24 -14.10 23.76
CA ARG A 5 28.97 -14.38 23.07
C ARG A 5 29.04 -13.86 21.64
N ARG A 6 29.49 -14.72 20.71
CA ARG A 6 29.33 -14.52 19.27
C ARG A 6 27.84 -14.44 18.91
N ARG A 7 27.34 -13.23 18.68
CA ARG A 7 26.09 -12.99 17.95
C ARG A 7 26.17 -13.74 16.61
N LYS A 8 25.32 -14.76 16.42
CA LYS A 8 25.16 -15.46 15.12
C LYS A 8 24.62 -14.46 14.11
N LYS A 9 25.52 -13.82 13.36
CA LYS A 9 25.23 -13.10 12.12
C LYS A 9 24.47 -14.08 11.21
N LYS A 10 23.21 -13.79 10.84
CA LYS A 10 22.51 -14.53 9.78
C LYS A 10 23.48 -14.57 8.58
N ARG A 11 23.96 -15.76 8.23
CA ARG A 11 24.80 -15.96 7.05
C ARG A 11 23.94 -15.57 5.85
N SER A 12 24.21 -14.42 5.23
CA SER A 12 23.74 -14.15 3.87
C SER A 12 24.35 -15.24 2.99
N HIS A 13 23.56 -16.26 2.63
CA HIS A 13 23.98 -17.19 1.59
C HIS A 13 24.30 -16.36 0.35
N ALA A 14 25.49 -16.52 -0.23
CA ALA A 14 25.81 -15.84 -1.47
C ALA A 14 24.81 -16.32 -2.53
N ALA A 15 24.21 -15.37 -3.26
CA ALA A 15 23.23 -15.68 -4.29
C ALA A 15 23.86 -16.60 -5.34
N ILE A 16 23.19 -17.72 -5.64
CA ILE A 16 23.71 -18.75 -6.54
C ILE A 16 23.39 -18.32 -7.97
N THR A 17 24.43 -18.12 -8.78
CA THR A 17 24.23 -17.77 -10.20
C THR A 17 24.04 -19.02 -11.05
N MET A 18 23.36 -18.86 -12.18
CA MET A 18 23.22 -19.91 -13.20
C MET A 18 24.59 -20.44 -13.65
N MET A 19 25.60 -19.56 -13.77
CA MET A 19 26.95 -19.95 -14.18
C MET A 19 27.65 -20.81 -13.11
N ASP A 20 27.42 -20.56 -11.82
CA ASP A 20 27.98 -21.39 -10.74
C ASP A 20 27.40 -22.81 -10.79
N VAL A 21 26.10 -22.93 -11.07
CA VAL A 21 25.44 -24.24 -11.25
C VAL A 21 25.95 -24.96 -12.49
N ILE A 22 26.17 -24.26 -13.60
CA ILE A 22 26.76 -24.84 -14.82
C ILE A 22 28.18 -25.34 -14.55
N LYS A 23 29.01 -24.55 -13.85
CA LYS A 23 30.37 -24.97 -13.47
C LYS A 23 30.36 -26.20 -12.57
N ALA A 24 29.45 -26.25 -11.60
CA ALA A 24 29.35 -27.35 -10.64
C ALA A 24 28.83 -28.66 -11.26
N ASN A 25 27.88 -28.59 -12.18
CA ASN A 25 27.28 -29.79 -12.80
C ASN A 25 27.94 -30.18 -14.14
N GLY A 26 28.76 -29.31 -14.71
CA GLY A 26 29.44 -29.52 -15.99
C GLY A 26 28.47 -29.74 -17.16
N MET A 27 28.87 -30.55 -18.14
CA MET A 27 28.06 -30.83 -19.33
C MET A 27 26.78 -31.66 -19.05
N ARG A 28 26.57 -32.16 -17.83
CA ARG A 28 25.40 -32.99 -17.49
C ARG A 28 24.08 -32.22 -17.55
N VAL A 29 24.12 -30.89 -17.44
CA VAL A 29 22.94 -30.03 -17.56
C VAL A 29 22.68 -29.58 -19.00
N VAL A 30 23.61 -29.86 -19.92
CA VAL A 30 23.55 -29.46 -21.33
C VAL A 30 23.25 -30.68 -22.18
N GLU A 31 22.01 -30.80 -22.65
CA GLU A 31 21.58 -31.82 -23.59
C GLU A 31 21.45 -31.22 -24.99
N GLY A 32 22.58 -31.16 -25.72
CA GLY A 32 22.64 -30.51 -27.02
C GLY A 32 22.32 -29.01 -26.92
N THR A 33 21.17 -28.59 -27.43
CA THR A 33 20.68 -27.20 -27.34
C THR A 33 19.72 -26.97 -26.16
N LYS A 34 19.48 -27.99 -25.33
CA LYS A 34 18.61 -27.90 -24.15
C LYS A 34 19.44 -27.74 -22.90
N LEU A 35 19.05 -26.81 -22.04
CA LEU A 35 19.69 -26.57 -20.77
C LEU A 35 18.71 -26.85 -19.63
N ASN A 36 19.00 -27.89 -18.85
CA ASN A 36 18.15 -28.34 -17.75
C ASN A 36 18.74 -27.94 -16.40
N LEU A 37 18.12 -26.95 -15.77
CA LEU A 37 18.54 -26.35 -14.50
C LEU A 37 17.38 -26.28 -13.50
N VAL A 38 16.48 -27.25 -13.57
CA VAL A 38 15.34 -27.37 -12.66
C VAL A 38 15.82 -27.72 -11.25
N ALA A 39 15.23 -27.06 -10.24
CA ALA A 39 15.47 -27.36 -8.82
C ALA A 39 16.96 -27.29 -8.40
N LYS A 40 17.68 -26.25 -8.85
CA LYS A 40 19.10 -26.03 -8.53
C LYS A 40 19.35 -24.87 -7.57
N GLY A 41 18.30 -24.23 -7.06
CA GLY A 41 18.39 -23.11 -6.13
C GLY A 41 19.03 -21.86 -6.75
N ILE A 42 18.81 -21.64 -8.04
CA ILE A 42 19.34 -20.46 -8.75
C ILE A 42 18.59 -19.22 -8.30
N ASP A 43 19.32 -18.19 -7.86
CA ASP A 43 18.75 -16.90 -7.50
C ASP A 43 18.87 -15.89 -8.66
N ILE A 44 19.96 -15.99 -9.44
CA ILE A 44 20.32 -15.02 -10.49
C ILE A 44 20.67 -15.75 -11.79
N ILE A 45 20.03 -15.37 -12.90
CA ILE A 45 20.37 -15.89 -14.24
C ILE A 45 21.75 -15.38 -14.65
N GLY A 46 21.94 -14.06 -14.69
CA GLY A 46 23.25 -13.45 -14.93
C GLY A 46 23.85 -13.79 -16.31
N THR A 47 25.13 -13.44 -16.49
CA THR A 47 25.86 -13.70 -17.74
C THR A 47 26.38 -15.12 -17.77
N VAL A 48 26.13 -15.84 -18.86
CA VAL A 48 26.72 -17.16 -19.11
C VAL A 48 27.73 -17.11 -20.26
N VAL A 49 28.48 -18.18 -20.47
CA VAL A 49 29.42 -18.29 -21.59
C VAL A 49 28.68 -18.12 -22.92
N HIS A 50 29.20 -17.25 -23.78
CA HIS A 50 28.58 -16.86 -25.05
C HIS A 50 28.20 -18.07 -25.93
N ALA A 51 29.05 -19.12 -25.97
CA ALA A 51 28.78 -20.33 -26.72
C ALA A 51 27.52 -21.07 -26.24
N ILE A 52 27.25 -21.09 -24.93
CA ILE A 52 26.05 -21.70 -24.35
C ILE A 52 24.84 -20.81 -24.62
N ALA A 53 24.98 -19.49 -24.45
CA ALA A 53 23.90 -18.53 -24.72
C ALA A 53 23.36 -18.62 -26.15
N GLN A 54 24.25 -18.71 -27.15
CA GLN A 54 23.89 -18.73 -28.57
C GLN A 54 23.47 -20.11 -29.10
N SER A 55 23.78 -21.20 -28.38
CA SER A 55 23.36 -22.55 -28.76
C SER A 55 22.05 -22.97 -28.11
N THR A 56 21.68 -22.39 -26.97
CA THR A 56 20.52 -22.80 -26.18
C THR A 56 19.20 -22.43 -26.86
N THR A 57 18.38 -23.43 -27.15
CA THR A 57 17.01 -23.28 -27.69
C THR A 57 15.93 -23.57 -26.65
N CYS A 58 16.22 -24.40 -25.65
CA CYS A 58 15.28 -24.73 -24.58
C CYS A 58 15.94 -24.51 -23.22
N LEU A 59 15.34 -23.68 -22.37
CA LEU A 59 15.87 -23.33 -21.06
C LEU A 59 14.85 -23.70 -19.98
N TYR A 60 15.20 -24.69 -19.15
CA TYR A 60 14.37 -25.14 -18.04
C TYR A 60 14.94 -24.65 -16.72
N LEU A 61 14.27 -23.67 -16.12
CA LEU A 61 14.65 -22.99 -14.87
C LEU A 61 13.55 -23.11 -13.80
N SER A 62 12.68 -24.11 -13.90
CA SER A 62 11.59 -24.31 -12.93
C SER A 62 12.10 -24.63 -11.53
N GLN A 63 11.30 -24.29 -10.51
CA GLN A 63 11.57 -24.58 -9.09
C GLN A 63 12.91 -23.99 -8.62
N ASN A 64 13.17 -22.73 -8.96
CA ASN A 64 14.33 -21.98 -8.47
C ASN A 64 13.86 -20.73 -7.70
N ASN A 65 14.78 -19.86 -7.29
CA ASN A 65 14.48 -18.66 -6.51
C ASN A 65 14.62 -17.38 -7.36
N ILE A 66 14.38 -17.48 -8.67
CA ILE A 66 14.64 -16.39 -9.60
C ILE A 66 13.62 -15.28 -9.38
N ALA A 67 14.09 -14.10 -8.97
CA ALA A 67 13.26 -12.91 -8.78
C ALA A 67 13.41 -11.87 -9.92
N SER A 68 14.49 -11.94 -10.70
CA SER A 68 14.76 -11.07 -11.85
C SER A 68 15.12 -11.87 -13.10
N LEU A 69 14.73 -11.36 -14.27
CA LEU A 69 15.05 -11.94 -15.57
C LEU A 69 16.33 -11.35 -16.20
N ASP A 70 17.10 -10.60 -15.42
CA ASP A 70 18.36 -10.01 -15.88
C ASP A 70 19.36 -11.09 -16.34
N GLY A 71 19.90 -10.91 -17.54
CA GLY A 71 20.77 -11.88 -18.20
C GLY A 71 20.05 -12.81 -19.18
N LEU A 72 18.71 -12.85 -19.21
CA LEU A 72 17.98 -13.70 -20.17
C LEU A 72 18.06 -13.17 -21.62
N ALA A 73 18.35 -11.87 -21.81
CA ALA A 73 18.48 -11.24 -23.13
C ALA A 73 19.61 -11.83 -24.00
N GLN A 74 20.59 -12.54 -23.40
CA GLN A 74 21.68 -13.18 -24.14
C GLN A 74 21.22 -14.40 -24.96
N PHE A 75 20.06 -14.99 -24.65
CA PHE A 75 19.55 -16.21 -25.29
C PHE A 75 18.68 -15.90 -26.52
N THR A 76 19.28 -15.37 -27.58
CA THR A 76 18.57 -14.88 -28.78
C THR A 76 17.84 -15.97 -29.59
N ARG A 77 18.27 -17.23 -29.46
CA ARG A 77 17.69 -18.40 -30.15
C ARG A 77 16.70 -19.20 -29.31
N LEU A 78 16.31 -18.67 -28.15
CA LEU A 78 15.44 -19.36 -27.21
C LEU A 78 14.04 -19.56 -27.80
N LYS A 79 13.55 -20.80 -27.81
CA LYS A 79 12.22 -21.21 -28.27
C LYS A 79 11.31 -21.63 -27.12
N VAL A 80 11.88 -22.29 -26.11
CA VAL A 80 11.14 -22.80 -24.94
C VAL A 80 11.79 -22.25 -23.67
N LEU A 81 10.99 -21.60 -22.83
CA LEU A 81 11.43 -21.08 -21.53
C LEU A 81 10.48 -21.57 -20.44
N SER A 82 11.02 -22.31 -19.47
CA SER A 82 10.27 -22.74 -18.29
C SER A 82 10.80 -22.04 -17.05
N LEU A 83 9.96 -21.22 -16.44
CA LEU A 83 10.23 -20.44 -15.23
C LEU A 83 9.19 -20.72 -14.13
N GLY A 84 8.40 -21.79 -14.24
CA GLY A 84 7.40 -22.13 -13.24
C GLY A 84 7.99 -22.37 -11.83
N GLY A 85 7.30 -21.94 -10.79
CA GLY A 85 7.74 -22.05 -9.39
C GLY A 85 8.99 -21.23 -9.09
N ASN A 86 9.00 -19.94 -9.48
CA ASN A 86 10.04 -18.96 -9.15
C ASN A 86 9.42 -17.77 -8.38
N LEU A 87 10.19 -16.71 -8.17
CA LEU A 87 9.82 -15.55 -7.35
C LEU A 87 9.54 -14.29 -8.19
N LEU A 88 9.11 -14.46 -9.45
CA LEU A 88 8.84 -13.34 -10.35
C LEU A 88 7.54 -12.63 -9.94
N ALA A 89 7.62 -11.33 -9.70
CA ALA A 89 6.48 -10.54 -9.20
C ALA A 89 6.05 -9.37 -10.12
N ARG A 90 6.87 -9.00 -11.12
CA ARG A 90 6.65 -7.81 -11.96
C ARG A 90 6.65 -8.13 -13.45
N PHE A 91 5.85 -7.38 -14.20
CA PHE A 91 5.76 -7.50 -15.67
C PHE A 91 6.86 -6.73 -16.41
N ASP A 92 7.41 -5.66 -15.81
CA ASP A 92 8.34 -4.72 -16.46
C ASP A 92 9.59 -5.41 -17.06
N ALA A 93 9.99 -6.55 -16.48
CA ALA A 93 11.11 -7.32 -17.00
C ALA A 93 10.78 -7.90 -18.40
N PHE A 94 9.55 -8.36 -18.62
CA PHE A 94 9.12 -8.91 -19.91
C PHE A 94 9.08 -7.84 -21.00
N ASP A 95 8.69 -6.60 -20.69
CA ASP A 95 8.70 -5.49 -21.65
C ASP A 95 10.11 -5.25 -22.22
N LYS A 96 11.14 -5.31 -21.36
CA LYS A 96 12.54 -5.15 -21.74
C LYS A 96 13.09 -6.39 -22.49
N LEU A 97 12.57 -7.57 -22.18
CA LEU A 97 13.02 -8.83 -22.77
C LEU A 97 12.38 -9.12 -24.12
N ALA A 98 11.15 -8.66 -24.36
CA ALA A 98 10.40 -8.88 -25.60
C ALA A 98 11.23 -8.70 -26.88
N PRO A 99 11.99 -7.60 -27.09
CA PRO A 99 12.78 -7.42 -28.32
C PRO A 99 13.93 -8.43 -28.47
N HIS A 100 14.43 -9.00 -27.37
CA HIS A 100 15.57 -9.93 -27.38
C HIS A 100 15.14 -11.39 -27.60
N LEU A 101 13.87 -11.71 -27.38
CA LEU A 101 13.32 -13.07 -27.38
C LEU A 101 12.40 -13.34 -28.59
N ALA A 102 12.75 -12.84 -29.77
CA ALA A 102 11.92 -12.96 -30.99
C ALA A 102 11.64 -14.43 -31.41
N SER A 103 12.52 -15.36 -31.04
CA SER A 103 12.39 -16.80 -31.35
C SER A 103 11.53 -17.56 -30.33
N LEU A 104 11.09 -16.92 -29.23
CA LEU A 104 10.36 -17.59 -28.17
C LEU A 104 8.98 -18.04 -28.67
N ARG A 105 8.59 -19.26 -28.34
CA ARG A 105 7.31 -19.87 -28.76
C ARG A 105 6.54 -20.41 -27.56
N THR A 106 7.23 -20.99 -26.58
CA THR A 106 6.63 -21.62 -25.40
C THR A 106 7.17 -20.99 -24.13
N LEU A 107 6.26 -20.55 -23.25
CA LEU A 107 6.59 -19.93 -21.97
C LEU A 107 5.77 -20.58 -20.85
N HIS A 108 6.44 -20.98 -19.77
CA HIS A 108 5.78 -21.45 -18.54
C HIS A 108 6.21 -20.59 -17.36
N LEU A 109 5.24 -20.04 -16.64
CA LEU A 109 5.41 -19.15 -15.50
C LEU A 109 4.51 -19.53 -14.32
N SER A 110 3.68 -20.56 -14.44
CA SER A 110 2.84 -21.06 -13.36
C SER A 110 3.59 -21.20 -12.02
N GLY A 111 2.94 -20.79 -10.92
CA GLY A 111 3.54 -20.80 -9.59
C GLY A 111 4.52 -19.65 -9.30
N ASN A 112 4.46 -18.56 -10.08
CA ASN A 112 5.12 -17.29 -9.74
C ASN A 112 4.10 -16.31 -9.12
N PRO A 113 4.53 -15.41 -8.21
CA PRO A 113 3.65 -14.36 -7.65
C PRO A 113 2.94 -13.48 -8.69
N LEU A 114 3.55 -13.25 -9.85
CA LEU A 114 2.93 -12.47 -10.93
C LEU A 114 1.69 -13.15 -11.54
N CYS A 115 1.51 -14.46 -11.37
CA CYS A 115 0.35 -15.19 -11.89
C CYS A 115 -0.96 -14.81 -11.20
N ASP A 116 -0.88 -14.29 -9.97
CA ASP A 116 -2.04 -13.82 -9.21
C ASP A 116 -2.49 -12.42 -9.64
N ALA A 117 -1.74 -11.77 -10.54
CA ALA A 117 -2.06 -10.42 -10.98
C ALA A 117 -3.33 -10.38 -11.87
N PRO A 118 -4.10 -9.28 -11.79
CA PRO A 118 -5.22 -9.05 -12.68
C PRO A 118 -4.84 -9.21 -14.15
N ASN A 119 -5.64 -9.97 -14.90
CA ASN A 119 -5.45 -10.23 -16.33
C ASN A 119 -4.03 -10.71 -16.71
N TYR A 120 -3.33 -11.42 -15.81
CA TYR A 120 -1.97 -11.96 -16.00
C TYR A 120 -1.72 -12.52 -17.41
N ARG A 121 -2.58 -13.46 -17.85
CA ARG A 121 -2.43 -14.16 -19.13
C ARG A 121 -2.51 -13.19 -20.32
N LEU A 122 -3.52 -12.33 -20.34
CA LEU A 122 -3.73 -11.36 -21.41
C LEU A 122 -2.62 -10.31 -21.46
N ARG A 123 -2.12 -9.90 -20.28
CA ARG A 123 -1.00 -8.97 -20.18
C ARG A 123 0.27 -9.55 -20.80
N LEU A 124 0.58 -10.83 -20.56
CA LEU A 124 1.70 -11.47 -21.23
C LEU A 124 1.49 -11.66 -22.73
N ILE A 125 0.27 -11.99 -23.17
CA ILE A 125 -0.04 -12.11 -24.60
C ILE A 125 0.18 -10.77 -25.32
N TYR A 126 -0.17 -9.67 -24.67
CA TYR A 126 0.08 -8.31 -25.18
C TYR A 126 1.58 -7.97 -25.24
N VAL A 127 2.33 -8.25 -24.17
CA VAL A 127 3.76 -7.91 -24.06
C VAL A 127 4.65 -8.81 -24.93
N LEU A 128 4.28 -10.08 -25.09
CA LEU A 128 5.06 -11.11 -25.77
C LEU A 128 4.30 -11.70 -26.98
N PRO A 129 4.11 -10.93 -28.06
CA PRO A 129 3.29 -11.34 -29.21
C PRO A 129 3.83 -12.55 -29.98
N MET A 130 5.11 -12.90 -29.80
CA MET A 130 5.75 -14.07 -30.40
C MET A 130 5.41 -15.40 -29.70
N VAL A 131 4.86 -15.37 -28.49
CA VAL A 131 4.53 -16.59 -27.73
C VAL A 131 3.24 -17.23 -28.28
N HIS A 132 3.31 -18.53 -28.55
CA HIS A 132 2.17 -19.33 -29.03
C HIS A 132 1.61 -20.26 -27.96
N ILE A 133 2.44 -20.73 -27.02
CA ILE A 133 2.03 -21.60 -25.92
C ILE A 133 2.41 -20.92 -24.61
N LEU A 134 1.41 -20.61 -23.79
CA LEU A 134 1.59 -19.99 -22.48
C LEU A 134 0.97 -20.87 -21.40
N ASP A 135 1.79 -21.27 -20.42
CA ASP A 135 1.39 -22.13 -19.29
C ASP A 135 0.74 -23.46 -19.72
N GLY A 136 1.18 -24.00 -20.86
CA GLY A 136 0.67 -25.26 -21.42
C GLY A 136 -0.61 -25.14 -22.24
N ALA A 137 -1.15 -23.93 -22.40
CA ALA A 137 -2.31 -23.66 -23.24
C ALA A 137 -1.92 -22.80 -24.46
N ASP A 138 -2.48 -23.13 -25.62
CA ASP A 138 -2.30 -22.36 -26.85
C ASP A 138 -2.90 -20.96 -26.72
N VAL A 139 -2.21 -19.97 -27.26
CA VAL A 139 -2.66 -18.58 -27.36
C VAL A 139 -3.57 -18.46 -28.57
N THR A 140 -4.85 -18.19 -28.32
CA THR A 140 -5.87 -18.09 -29.37
C THR A 140 -5.86 -16.72 -30.05
N ALA A 141 -6.37 -16.65 -31.28
CA ALA A 141 -6.52 -15.39 -32.01
C ALA A 141 -7.45 -14.41 -31.27
N LYS A 142 -8.52 -14.92 -30.65
CA LYS A 142 -9.45 -14.12 -29.85
C LYS A 142 -8.76 -13.45 -28.68
N GLU A 143 -7.91 -14.18 -27.93
CA GLU A 143 -7.14 -13.60 -26.83
C GLU A 143 -6.20 -12.49 -27.31
N ARG A 144 -5.57 -12.64 -28.47
CA ARG A 144 -4.70 -11.62 -29.06
C ARG A 144 -5.46 -10.35 -29.46
N GLU A 145 -6.70 -10.49 -29.93
CA GLU A 145 -7.56 -9.37 -30.31
C GLU A 145 -8.04 -8.57 -29.09
N ILE A 146 -8.45 -9.24 -28.01
CA ILE A 146 -8.97 -8.59 -26.80
C ILE A 146 -7.87 -8.08 -25.86
N ALA A 147 -6.66 -8.64 -25.91
CA ALA A 147 -5.60 -8.34 -24.95
C ALA A 147 -5.23 -6.84 -24.86
N PRO A 148 -5.05 -6.08 -25.96
CA PRO A 148 -4.74 -4.65 -25.88
C PRO A 148 -5.81 -3.85 -25.15
N PHE A 149 -7.09 -4.14 -25.40
CA PHE A 149 -8.21 -3.46 -24.77
C PHE A 149 -8.25 -3.75 -23.26
N LEU A 150 -8.17 -5.02 -22.87
CA LEU A 150 -8.24 -5.42 -21.45
C LEU A 150 -7.03 -4.97 -20.65
N VAL A 151 -5.84 -4.90 -21.26
CA VAL A 151 -4.63 -4.34 -20.63
C VAL A 151 -4.77 -2.83 -20.41
N ALA A 152 -5.29 -2.09 -21.38
CA ALA A 152 -5.54 -0.65 -21.25
C ALA A 152 -6.63 -0.36 -20.20
N GLN A 153 -7.68 -1.17 -20.18
CA GLN A 153 -8.74 -1.09 -19.17
C GLN A 153 -8.19 -1.37 -17.76
N ASP A 154 -7.41 -2.45 -17.58
CA ASP A 154 -6.75 -2.76 -16.31
C ASP A 154 -5.86 -1.61 -15.83
N ALA A 155 -5.05 -1.04 -16.72
CA ALA A 155 -4.20 0.11 -16.39
C ALA A 155 -5.02 1.32 -15.92
N SER A 156 -6.15 1.58 -16.57
CA SER A 156 -7.07 2.66 -16.20
C SER A 156 -7.71 2.41 -14.82
N LEU A 157 -8.15 1.17 -14.55
CA LEU A 157 -8.73 0.79 -13.27
C LEU A 157 -7.71 0.85 -12.12
N ARG A 158 -6.47 0.37 -12.35
CA ARG A 158 -5.37 0.53 -11.38
C ARG A 158 -5.11 1.99 -11.04
N HIS A 159 -5.10 2.86 -12.06
CA HIS A 159 -4.92 4.28 -11.85
C HIS A 159 -6.05 4.90 -11.00
N VAL A 160 -7.31 4.54 -11.25
CA VAL A 160 -8.45 5.02 -10.44
C VAL A 160 -8.35 4.54 -8.98
N VAL A 161 -7.99 3.27 -8.75
CA VAL A 161 -7.80 2.74 -7.38
C VAL A 161 -6.68 3.48 -6.66
N PHE A 162 -5.59 3.79 -7.36
CA PHE A 162 -4.47 4.55 -6.84
C PHE A 162 -4.86 6.00 -6.48
N GLU A 163 -5.50 6.72 -7.41
CA GLU A 163 -5.97 8.09 -7.20
C GLU A 163 -6.94 8.19 -6.01
N ASN A 164 -7.88 7.25 -5.92
CA ASN A 164 -8.80 7.19 -4.79
C ASN A 164 -8.06 6.97 -3.45
N HIS A 165 -7.05 6.10 -3.43
CA HIS A 165 -6.25 5.87 -2.23
C HIS A 165 -5.44 7.12 -1.82
N ALA A 166 -4.90 7.84 -2.79
CA ALA A 166 -4.23 9.11 -2.56
C ALA A 166 -5.20 10.17 -2.00
N ASP A 167 -6.40 10.28 -2.57
CA ASP A 167 -7.44 11.19 -2.09
C ASP A 167 -7.91 10.84 -0.66
N ILE A 168 -8.02 9.56 -0.31
CA ILE A 168 -8.29 9.11 1.08
C ILE A 168 -7.19 9.60 2.02
N SER A 169 -5.93 9.31 1.69
CA SER A 169 -4.78 9.67 2.53
C SER A 169 -4.69 11.18 2.75
N LYS A 170 -4.94 11.97 1.70
CA LYS A 170 -4.99 13.45 1.78
C LYS A 170 -6.13 13.93 2.66
N LEU A 171 -7.33 13.35 2.52
CA LEU A 171 -8.48 13.72 3.33
C LEU A 171 -8.26 13.39 4.81
N GLU A 172 -7.69 12.23 5.14
CA GLU A 172 -7.32 11.87 6.51
C GLU A 172 -6.37 12.90 7.12
N TRP A 173 -5.38 13.36 6.34
CA TRP A 173 -4.48 14.43 6.78
C TRP A 173 -5.20 15.78 6.97
N ILE A 174 -6.11 16.15 6.07
CA ILE A 174 -6.89 17.39 6.20
C ILE A 174 -7.78 17.36 7.45
N VAL A 175 -8.36 16.21 7.80
CA VAL A 175 -9.12 16.04 9.05
C VAL A 175 -8.26 16.43 10.26
N LEU A 176 -7.00 15.97 10.31
CA LEU A 176 -6.05 16.32 11.38
C LEU A 176 -5.64 17.80 11.31
N LEU A 177 -5.41 18.34 10.11
CA LEU A 177 -5.05 19.75 9.94
C LEU A 177 -6.13 20.69 10.49
N ILE A 178 -7.41 20.41 10.21
CA ILE A 178 -8.52 21.22 10.72
C ILE A 178 -8.53 21.22 12.26
N GLN A 179 -8.27 20.07 12.87
CA GLN A 179 -8.18 19.95 14.33
C GLN A 179 -7.01 20.77 14.90
N MET A 180 -5.84 20.71 14.26
CA MET A 180 -4.68 21.54 14.64
C MET A 180 -4.95 23.04 14.48
N HIS A 181 -5.65 23.47 13.42
CA HIS A 181 -6.06 24.86 13.25
C HIS A 181 -7.00 25.32 14.37
N LYS A 182 -7.93 24.46 14.79
CA LYS A 182 -8.85 24.76 15.91
C LYS A 182 -8.09 25.02 17.20
N GLU A 183 -7.14 24.15 17.53
CA GLU A 183 -6.29 24.30 18.73
C GLU A 183 -5.38 25.53 18.63
N PHE A 184 -4.76 25.75 17.48
CA PHE A 184 -3.93 26.93 17.23
C PHE A 184 -4.71 28.22 17.47
N TYR A 185 -5.91 28.35 16.89
CA TYR A 185 -6.72 29.55 17.06
C TYR A 185 -7.27 29.70 18.49
N GLN A 186 -7.56 28.60 19.18
CA GLN A 186 -7.89 28.64 20.61
C GLN A 186 -6.74 29.23 21.43
N VAL A 187 -5.48 28.88 21.13
CA VAL A 187 -4.31 29.46 21.80
C VAL A 187 -4.15 30.94 21.45
N VAL A 188 -4.18 31.28 20.15
CA VAL A 188 -3.92 32.64 19.65
C VAL A 188 -4.95 33.63 20.18
N TYR A 189 -6.22 33.26 20.18
CA TYR A 189 -7.30 34.19 20.53
C TYR A 189 -7.90 33.96 21.93
N GLY A 190 -7.66 32.81 22.58
CA GLY A 190 -8.25 32.44 23.87
C GLY A 190 -7.52 33.01 25.08
N ALA A 191 -6.24 32.68 25.28
CA ALA A 191 -5.50 33.03 26.51
C ALA A 191 -4.90 34.45 26.49
N HIS A 192 -4.70 35.01 25.30
CA HIS A 192 -4.06 36.32 25.11
C HIS A 192 -4.91 37.19 24.19
N GLY A 193 -6.14 37.48 24.63
CA GLY A 193 -7.02 38.42 23.96
C GLY A 193 -6.48 39.85 24.02
N SER A 194 -5.44 40.16 23.26
CA SER A 194 -5.13 41.43 22.60
C SER A 194 -3.71 41.37 22.02
N PRO A 195 -3.52 41.61 20.71
CA PRO A 195 -2.21 41.93 20.14
C PRO A 195 -1.50 43.10 20.87
N LEU A 196 -2.26 43.93 21.60
CA LEU A 196 -1.74 45.10 22.33
C LEU A 196 -1.13 44.76 23.69
N ARG A 197 -1.39 43.58 24.28
CA ARG A 197 -0.80 43.24 25.59
C ARG A 197 0.62 42.72 25.51
N TYR A 198 1.00 42.07 24.41
CA TYR A 198 2.39 41.64 24.21
C TYR A 198 3.30 42.85 23.94
N VAL A 199 2.80 43.86 23.22
CA VAL A 199 3.51 45.13 23.00
C VAL A 199 3.68 45.92 24.31
N HIS A 200 2.73 45.82 25.24
CA HIS A 200 2.78 46.53 26.52
C HIS A 200 3.75 45.92 27.56
N ARG A 201 4.22 44.68 27.37
CA ARG A 201 5.22 44.07 28.27
C ARG A 201 6.66 44.31 27.79
N VAL A 202 6.84 44.70 26.53
CA VAL A 202 8.15 45.05 25.95
C VAL A 202 8.38 46.57 25.91
N CYS A 203 7.31 47.37 25.83
CA CYS A 203 7.44 48.84 25.79
C CYS A 203 6.86 49.47 27.06
N HIS A 204 7.74 49.91 27.97
CA HIS A 204 7.44 50.94 28.96
C HIS A 204 7.19 52.26 28.23
N VAL A 205 5.99 52.49 27.71
CA VAL A 205 5.60 53.81 27.19
C VAL A 205 4.29 54.24 27.81
N SER A 206 4.40 55.38 28.46
CA SER A 206 3.40 56.11 29.22
C SER A 206 2.11 56.35 28.45
N HIS A 207 1.02 56.32 29.23
CA HIS A 207 -0.32 56.80 28.92
C HIS A 207 -0.40 57.79 27.74
N THR A 208 -0.91 57.35 26.60
CA THR A 208 -1.73 58.21 25.71
C THR A 208 -2.54 57.36 24.72
N ARG A 209 -3.87 57.55 24.76
CA ARG A 209 -4.87 57.20 23.74
C ARG A 209 -4.85 55.75 23.22
N LEU A 210 -5.63 54.91 23.90
CA LEU A 210 -6.26 53.72 23.31
C LEU A 210 -7.20 54.17 22.17
N HIS A 211 -6.64 54.46 21.00
CA HIS A 211 -7.39 54.36 19.76
C HIS A 211 -7.82 52.90 19.64
N ARG A 212 -9.13 52.70 19.84
CA ARG A 212 -9.88 51.48 19.60
C ARG A 212 -9.49 50.98 18.21
N CYS A 213 -8.51 50.07 18.12
CA CYS A 213 -8.20 49.40 16.87
C CYS A 213 -9.42 48.55 16.53
N ASN A 214 -10.33 49.13 15.73
CA ASN A 214 -11.31 48.39 14.96
C ASN A 214 -10.54 47.53 13.95
N ALA A 215 -9.80 46.54 14.43
CA ALA A 215 -9.28 45.47 13.59
C ALA A 215 -10.53 44.73 13.11
N ARG A 216 -10.95 45.05 11.89
CA ARG A 216 -12.07 44.43 11.19
C ARG A 216 -11.90 42.92 11.36
N MET A 217 -12.87 42.28 12.01
CA MET A 217 -12.78 40.86 12.34
C MET A 217 -12.40 40.08 11.08
N PRO A 218 -11.32 39.27 11.10
CA PRO A 218 -10.93 38.51 9.92
C PRO A 218 -12.10 37.65 9.45
N HIS A 219 -12.28 37.55 8.13
CA HIS A 219 -13.39 36.79 7.56
C HIS A 219 -13.21 35.33 7.94
N LEU A 220 -14.11 34.80 8.77
CA LEU A 220 -14.00 33.46 9.38
C LEU A 220 -13.81 32.36 8.33
N GLU A 221 -14.44 32.50 7.17
CA GLU A 221 -14.28 31.55 6.07
C GLU A 221 -12.89 31.55 5.44
N LYS A 222 -12.14 32.66 5.52
CA LYS A 222 -10.74 32.72 5.07
C LYS A 222 -9.76 32.13 6.07
N MET A 223 -10.18 31.98 7.34
CA MET A 223 -9.39 31.34 8.40
C MET A 223 -9.64 29.83 8.47
N ALA A 224 -10.84 29.42 8.05
CA ALA A 224 -11.18 28.01 7.92
C ALA A 224 -10.40 27.37 6.77
N VAL A 225 -10.06 26.10 6.95
CA VAL A 225 -9.36 25.30 5.94
C VAL A 225 -10.29 25.08 4.74
N ASP A 226 -9.84 25.46 3.53
CA ASP A 226 -10.53 25.14 2.28
C ASP A 226 -10.07 23.76 1.78
N VAL A 227 -10.91 22.75 2.04
CA VAL A 227 -10.67 21.35 1.69
C VAL A 227 -10.55 21.17 0.17
N ALA A 228 -11.38 21.86 -0.60
CA ALA A 228 -11.41 21.71 -2.06
C ALA A 228 -10.16 22.33 -2.71
N LEU A 229 -9.72 23.48 -2.21
CA LEU A 229 -8.51 24.13 -2.66
C LEU A 229 -7.26 23.30 -2.31
N LEU A 230 -7.16 22.79 -1.07
CA LEU A 230 -6.03 21.96 -0.64
C LEU A 230 -5.87 20.70 -1.49
N LEU A 231 -6.97 19.97 -1.73
CA LEU A 231 -6.95 18.80 -2.59
C LEU A 231 -6.48 19.14 -4.01
N ARG A 232 -6.91 20.29 -4.55
CA ARG A 232 -6.49 20.74 -5.89
C ARG A 232 -5.00 21.08 -5.94
N LEU A 233 -4.50 21.83 -4.96
CA LEU A 233 -3.09 22.22 -4.88
C LEU A 233 -2.18 21.00 -4.68
N TRP A 234 -2.62 20.00 -3.91
CA TRP A 234 -1.86 18.79 -3.71
C TRP A 234 -1.74 17.92 -4.97
N LYS A 235 -2.81 17.82 -5.77
CA LYS A 235 -2.74 17.11 -7.07
C LYS A 235 -1.68 17.73 -7.98
N GLN A 236 -1.46 19.03 -7.89
CA GLN A 236 -0.42 19.73 -8.65
C GLN A 236 0.98 19.44 -8.11
N ALA A 237 1.15 19.37 -6.78
CA ALA A 237 2.43 19.04 -6.15
C ALA A 237 2.90 17.60 -6.46
N ASP A 238 2.00 16.61 -6.42
CA ASP A 238 2.34 15.21 -6.69
C ASP A 238 2.85 14.99 -8.13
N SER A 239 2.40 15.82 -9.08
CA SER A 239 2.89 15.78 -10.47
C SER A 239 4.35 16.23 -10.63
N THR A 240 4.93 16.86 -9.60
CA THR A 240 6.28 17.45 -9.63
C THR A 240 7.31 16.70 -8.78
N THR A 241 6.89 15.81 -7.88
CA THR A 241 7.77 15.08 -6.95
C THR A 241 7.96 13.61 -7.35
N ASN A 242 9.18 13.26 -7.78
CA ASN A 242 9.61 11.91 -8.13
C ASN A 242 9.88 11.03 -6.89
N SER A 243 8.87 10.51 -6.19
CA SER A 243 9.05 9.41 -5.21
C SER A 243 8.63 8.05 -5.81
N SER A 244 9.22 7.67 -6.94
CA SER A 244 8.85 6.46 -7.71
C SER A 244 8.85 5.15 -6.88
N VAL A 245 9.67 5.07 -5.83
CA VAL A 245 9.79 3.88 -4.98
C VAL A 245 8.56 3.69 -4.08
N ASP A 246 8.06 4.75 -3.46
CA ASP A 246 6.86 4.69 -2.62
C ASP A 246 5.62 4.38 -3.45
N HIS A 247 5.52 4.97 -4.66
CA HIS A 247 4.47 4.67 -5.62
C HIS A 247 4.39 3.18 -5.96
N SER A 248 5.54 2.54 -6.24
CA SER A 248 5.56 1.11 -6.55
C SER A 248 5.16 0.22 -5.37
N LEU A 249 5.49 0.61 -4.14
CA LEU A 249 5.12 -0.16 -2.94
C LEU A 249 3.62 -0.08 -2.69
N VAL A 250 3.05 1.12 -2.79
CA VAL A 250 1.60 1.36 -2.67
C VAL A 250 0.84 0.64 -3.77
N GLU A 251 1.30 0.70 -5.02
CA GLU A 251 0.67 -0.02 -6.13
C GLU A 251 0.63 -1.53 -5.87
N GLY A 252 1.73 -2.12 -5.38
CA GLY A 252 1.77 -3.53 -5.01
C GLY A 252 0.83 -3.90 -3.85
N GLN A 253 0.64 -2.99 -2.87
CA GLN A 253 -0.35 -3.17 -1.81
C GLN A 253 -1.78 -3.13 -2.34
N LEU A 254 -2.10 -2.14 -3.19
CA LEU A 254 -3.42 -1.99 -3.79
C LEU A 254 -3.77 -3.16 -4.71
N GLN A 255 -2.80 -3.66 -5.47
CA GLN A 255 -2.97 -4.87 -6.26
C GLN A 255 -3.35 -6.06 -5.37
N ARG A 256 -2.69 -6.25 -4.22
CA ARG A 256 -3.07 -7.32 -3.27
C ARG A 256 -4.49 -7.13 -2.73
N VAL A 257 -4.95 -5.89 -2.53
CA VAL A 257 -6.35 -5.61 -2.13
C VAL A 257 -7.32 -6.05 -3.23
N VAL A 258 -7.04 -5.74 -4.50
CA VAL A 258 -7.86 -6.17 -5.64
C VAL A 258 -7.89 -7.69 -5.78
N VAL A 259 -6.74 -8.36 -5.64
CA VAL A 259 -6.66 -9.83 -5.67
C VAL A 259 -7.49 -10.46 -4.55
N ARG A 260 -7.41 -9.91 -3.33
CA ARG A 260 -8.26 -10.36 -2.21
C ARG A 260 -9.74 -10.13 -2.48
N ALA A 261 -10.11 -9.00 -3.07
CA ALA A 261 -11.49 -8.72 -3.46
C ALA A 261 -11.98 -9.72 -4.50
N HIS A 262 -11.18 -10.03 -5.52
CA HIS A 262 -11.51 -11.03 -6.53
C HIS A 262 -11.68 -12.42 -5.92
N HIS A 263 -10.77 -12.85 -5.05
CA HIS A 263 -10.91 -14.11 -4.33
C HIS A 263 -12.16 -14.14 -3.45
N HIS A 264 -12.47 -13.05 -2.75
CA HIS A 264 -13.69 -12.93 -1.95
C HIS A 264 -14.96 -13.05 -2.81
N LEU A 265 -14.97 -12.44 -4.00
CA LEU A 265 -16.07 -12.59 -4.96
C LEU A 265 -16.20 -14.03 -5.44
N GLN A 266 -15.10 -14.76 -5.68
CA GLN A 266 -15.15 -16.17 -6.08
C GLN A 266 -15.76 -17.05 -4.98
N GLN A 267 -15.51 -16.74 -3.70
CA GLN A 267 -16.07 -17.46 -2.57
C GLN A 267 -17.56 -17.17 -2.35
N HIS A 268 -18.10 -16.05 -2.85
CA HIS A 268 -19.47 -15.63 -2.59
C HIS A 268 -20.53 -16.54 -3.25
N PRO A 269 -20.41 -16.93 -4.54
CA PRO A 269 -21.24 -17.98 -5.14
C PRO A 269 -21.21 -19.29 -4.36
N LEU A 270 -20.04 -19.72 -3.88
CA LEU A 270 -19.90 -20.95 -3.09
C LEU A 270 -20.63 -20.85 -1.75
N ARG A 271 -20.50 -19.70 -1.06
CA ARG A 271 -21.26 -19.42 0.17
C ARG A 271 -22.77 -19.42 -0.08
N LYS A 272 -23.23 -18.79 -1.16
CA LYS A 272 -24.65 -18.73 -1.53
C LYS A 272 -25.19 -20.10 -1.91
N ALA A 273 -24.43 -20.90 -2.67
CA ALA A 273 -24.77 -22.28 -3.02
C ALA A 273 -24.86 -23.18 -1.77
N LYS A 274 -23.90 -23.07 -0.84
CA LYS A 274 -23.93 -23.80 0.45
C LYS A 274 -25.17 -23.44 1.27
N GLN A 275 -25.54 -22.16 1.35
CA GLN A 275 -26.74 -21.72 2.05
C GLN A 275 -28.04 -22.23 1.39
N LEU A 276 -28.10 -22.28 0.06
CA LEU A 276 -29.26 -22.81 -0.66
C LEU A 276 -29.40 -24.33 -0.49
N LEU A 277 -28.29 -25.08 -0.53
CA LEU A 277 -28.26 -26.52 -0.23
C LEU A 277 -28.79 -26.82 1.17
N GLN A 278 -28.37 -26.01 2.17
CA GLN A 278 -28.81 -26.15 3.56
C GLN A 278 -30.30 -25.82 3.75
N LYS A 279 -30.86 -24.91 2.93
CA LYS A 279 -32.26 -24.45 3.07
C LYS A 279 -33.28 -25.24 2.25
N PHE A 280 -32.92 -25.75 1.07
CA PHE A 280 -33.91 -26.26 0.08
C PHE A 280 -33.73 -27.72 -0.33
N GLY A 281 -32.64 -28.39 0.08
CA GLY A 281 -32.34 -29.78 -0.29
C GLY A 281 -32.00 -29.96 -1.77
N SER A 282 -31.24 -31.03 -2.09
CA SER A 282 -30.61 -31.22 -3.41
C SER A 282 -31.58 -31.39 -4.59
N GLN A 283 -32.87 -31.65 -4.34
CA GLN A 283 -33.85 -31.96 -5.40
C GLN A 283 -34.37 -30.73 -6.14
N ARG A 284 -34.41 -29.54 -5.51
CA ARG A 284 -34.90 -28.28 -6.13
C ARG A 284 -33.80 -27.44 -6.79
N LEU A 285 -32.56 -27.90 -6.76
CA LEU A 285 -31.39 -27.22 -7.34
C LEU A 285 -30.97 -27.77 -8.71
N LYS A 286 -31.63 -28.84 -9.20
CA LYS A 286 -31.39 -29.39 -10.54
C LYS A 286 -31.92 -28.40 -11.59
N GLY A 287 -31.01 -27.75 -12.32
CA GLY A 287 -31.32 -26.87 -13.44
C GLY A 287 -30.87 -25.41 -13.28
N LEU A 288 -30.26 -25.04 -12.15
CA LEU A 288 -29.61 -23.73 -12.02
C LEU A 288 -28.21 -23.80 -12.65
N GLU A 289 -27.99 -22.99 -13.68
CA GLU A 289 -26.67 -22.82 -14.29
C GLU A 289 -25.70 -22.26 -13.21
N PRO A 290 -24.48 -22.80 -13.06
CA PRO A 290 -23.52 -22.25 -12.13
C PRO A 290 -23.23 -20.79 -12.53
N PRO A 291 -23.22 -19.85 -11.57
CA PRO A 291 -22.91 -18.46 -11.88
C PRO A 291 -21.52 -18.38 -12.50
N SER A 292 -21.38 -17.55 -13.54
CA SER A 292 -20.11 -17.26 -14.17
C SER A 292 -19.08 -16.84 -13.11
N PRO A 293 -17.79 -17.23 -13.26
CA PRO A 293 -16.76 -16.76 -12.35
C PRO A 293 -16.71 -15.23 -12.40
N PRO A 294 -16.49 -14.56 -11.24
CA PRO A 294 -16.41 -13.12 -11.21
C PRO A 294 -15.26 -12.63 -12.09
N THR A 295 -15.41 -11.47 -12.70
CA THR A 295 -14.36 -10.89 -13.52
C THR A 295 -13.41 -10.02 -12.69
N TRP A 296 -12.30 -9.60 -13.29
CA TRP A 296 -11.42 -8.63 -12.65
C TRP A 296 -12.07 -7.25 -12.58
N GLU A 297 -12.92 -6.86 -13.55
CA GLU A 297 -13.64 -5.59 -13.49
C GLU A 297 -14.57 -5.50 -12.28
N GLU A 298 -15.25 -6.60 -11.94
CA GLU A 298 -16.11 -6.66 -10.74
C GLU A 298 -15.30 -6.48 -9.44
N ALA A 299 -14.10 -7.08 -9.39
CA ALA A 299 -13.20 -6.90 -8.25
C ALA A 299 -12.72 -5.46 -8.12
N TYR A 300 -12.29 -4.84 -9.22
CA TYR A 300 -11.94 -3.41 -9.24
C TYR A 300 -13.12 -2.53 -8.84
N ALA A 301 -14.31 -2.77 -9.40
CA ALA A 301 -15.52 -2.01 -9.08
C ALA A 301 -15.87 -2.09 -7.59
N SER A 302 -15.73 -3.28 -6.98
CA SER A 302 -15.94 -3.46 -5.53
C SER A 302 -14.97 -2.61 -4.70
N VAL A 303 -13.68 -2.63 -5.03
CA VAL A 303 -12.65 -1.83 -4.33
C VAL A 303 -12.89 -0.33 -4.53
N ILE A 304 -13.15 0.10 -5.77
CA ILE A 304 -13.41 1.50 -6.12
C ILE A 304 -14.64 2.02 -5.37
N SER A 305 -15.73 1.25 -5.34
CA SER A 305 -16.96 1.62 -4.63
C SER A 305 -16.71 1.81 -3.13
N LEU A 306 -15.94 0.91 -2.51
CA LEU A 306 -15.55 1.04 -1.11
C LEU A 306 -14.72 2.31 -0.88
N GLN A 307 -13.72 2.57 -1.72
CA GLN A 307 -12.89 3.77 -1.62
C GLN A 307 -13.71 5.05 -1.81
N GLN A 308 -14.60 5.11 -2.80
CA GLN A 308 -15.45 6.27 -3.05
C GLN A 308 -16.41 6.55 -1.88
N ASN A 309 -16.95 5.52 -1.23
CA ASN A 309 -17.74 5.68 -0.01
C ASN A 309 -16.90 6.27 1.14
N THR A 310 -15.67 5.77 1.32
CA THR A 310 -14.73 6.32 2.31
C THR A 310 -14.39 7.78 2.01
N ILE A 311 -14.11 8.13 0.75
CA ILE A 311 -13.87 9.51 0.32
C ILE A 311 -15.07 10.40 0.64
N ALA A 312 -16.30 9.95 0.33
CA ALA A 312 -17.51 10.71 0.62
C ALA A 312 -17.70 10.94 2.14
N LYS A 313 -17.47 9.91 2.96
CA LYS A 313 -17.51 10.01 4.43
C LYS A 313 -16.47 10.98 4.97
N LEU A 314 -15.22 10.89 4.50
CA LEU A 314 -14.13 11.76 4.92
C LEU A 314 -14.36 13.22 4.48
N ARG A 315 -14.87 13.46 3.27
CA ARG A 315 -15.29 14.80 2.84
C ARG A 315 -16.38 15.37 3.75
N GLY A 316 -17.40 14.56 4.06
CA GLY A 316 -18.45 14.95 5.02
C GLY A 316 -17.90 15.23 6.42
N LEU A 317 -16.89 14.49 6.87
CA LEU A 317 -16.20 14.75 8.15
C LEU A 317 -15.39 16.05 8.10
N CYS A 318 -14.60 16.28 7.05
CA CYS A 318 -13.84 17.53 6.88
C CYS A 318 -14.77 18.74 6.90
N GLU A 319 -15.90 18.69 6.18
CA GLU A 319 -16.87 19.78 6.15
C GLU A 319 -17.56 20.01 7.49
N ARG A 320 -17.84 18.94 8.26
CA ARG A 320 -18.34 19.06 9.64
C ARG A 320 -17.30 19.74 10.54
N ASN A 321 -16.07 19.23 10.57
CA ASN A 321 -14.99 19.79 11.38
C ASN A 321 -14.68 21.25 11.00
N ARG A 322 -14.76 21.60 9.71
CA ARG A 322 -14.59 22.97 9.23
C ARG A 322 -15.69 23.89 9.74
N ARG A 323 -16.96 23.45 9.75
CA ARG A 323 -18.06 24.20 10.37
C ARG A 323 -17.86 24.36 11.87
N ASP A 324 -17.48 23.28 12.56
CA ASP A 324 -17.21 23.31 14.00
C ASP A 324 -16.05 24.27 14.34
N LEU A 325 -15.02 24.32 13.50
CA LEU A 325 -13.94 25.31 13.60
C LEU A 325 -14.47 26.73 13.48
N ILE A 326 -15.29 27.01 12.46
CA ILE A 326 -15.90 28.34 12.26
C ILE A 326 -16.77 28.73 13.46
N ASP A 327 -17.58 27.81 13.97
CA ASP A 327 -18.47 28.09 15.10
C ASP A 327 -17.70 28.24 16.42
N ALA A 328 -16.60 27.50 16.61
CA ALA A 328 -15.66 27.71 17.69
C ALA A 328 -14.99 29.10 17.60
N LEU A 329 -14.55 29.51 16.40
CA LEU A 329 -14.00 30.84 16.15
C LEU A 329 -15.01 31.95 16.40
N LYS A 330 -16.27 31.81 15.94
CA LYS A 330 -17.36 32.76 16.25
C LYS A 330 -17.55 32.89 17.75
N SER A 331 -17.74 31.77 18.44
CA SER A 331 -17.95 31.73 19.89
C SER A 331 -16.79 32.38 20.64
N LEU A 332 -15.57 32.13 20.18
CA LEU A 332 -14.37 32.69 20.77
C LEU A 332 -14.26 34.20 20.50
N LEU A 333 -14.55 34.66 19.29
CA LEU A 333 -14.39 36.07 18.94
C LEU A 333 -15.52 36.97 19.47
N ILE A 334 -16.72 36.43 19.68
CA ILE A 334 -17.88 37.13 20.25
C ILE A 334 -17.75 37.32 21.78
N ARG A 335 -17.13 36.38 22.50
CA ARG A 335 -16.99 36.46 23.97
C ARG A 335 -16.12 37.65 24.41
N ASP A 336 -16.53 38.29 25.50
CA ASP A 336 -15.77 39.37 26.14
C ASP A 336 -14.34 38.92 26.50
N PRO A 337 -13.31 39.75 26.23
CA PRO A 337 -11.91 39.38 26.48
C PRO A 337 -11.60 38.93 27.91
N GLY A 338 -12.30 39.48 28.92
CA GLY A 338 -12.16 39.10 30.32
C GLY A 338 -12.67 37.69 30.61
N HIS A 339 -13.84 37.34 30.07
CA HIS A 339 -14.42 36.00 30.19
C HIS A 339 -13.59 34.94 29.45
N ARG A 340 -12.98 35.29 28.31
CA ARG A 340 -12.06 34.40 27.58
C ARG A 340 -10.84 34.03 28.41
N LEU A 341 -10.25 35.01 29.10
CA LEU A 341 -9.10 34.79 29.97
C LEU A 341 -9.44 33.90 31.17
N GLN A 342 -10.62 34.08 31.76
CA GLN A 342 -11.06 33.27 32.90
C GLN A 342 -11.35 31.83 32.48
N GLN A 343 -12.05 31.63 31.36
CA GLN A 343 -12.27 30.30 30.80
C GLN A 343 -10.95 29.62 30.42
N ALA A 344 -10.03 30.34 29.77
CA ALA A 344 -8.73 29.79 29.40
C ALA A 344 -7.88 29.36 30.62
N ARG A 345 -8.02 30.04 31.76
CA ARG A 345 -7.38 29.63 33.02
C ARG A 345 -8.00 28.35 33.57
N LEU A 346 -9.33 28.26 33.58
CA LEU A 346 -10.03 27.06 34.00
C LEU A 346 -9.69 25.86 33.10
N ASP A 347 -9.67 26.05 31.78
CA ASP A 347 -9.31 25.01 30.81
C ASP A 347 -7.83 24.58 30.90
N ASP A 348 -6.94 25.47 31.33
CA ASP A 348 -5.51 25.16 31.59
C ASP A 348 -5.33 24.42 32.92
N GLU A 349 -6.04 24.83 33.97
CA GLU A 349 -6.10 24.11 35.25
C GLU A 349 -6.67 22.69 35.06
N GLN A 350 -7.73 22.56 34.27
CA GLN A 350 -8.34 21.27 33.95
C GLN A 350 -7.39 20.39 33.13
N ARG A 351 -6.73 20.92 32.10
CA ARG A 351 -5.72 20.16 31.33
C ARG A 351 -4.54 19.70 32.19
N ARG A 352 -4.07 20.53 33.11
CA ARG A 352 -3.01 20.14 34.06
C ARG A 352 -3.49 19.03 34.99
N HIS A 353 -4.74 19.07 35.41
CA HIS A 353 -5.35 18.02 36.22
C HIS A 353 -5.47 16.71 35.45
N ASP A 354 -5.96 16.74 34.22
CA ASP A 354 -6.10 15.56 33.36
C ASP A 354 -4.72 14.94 33.03
N LEU A 355 -3.72 15.75 32.71
CA LEU A 355 -2.35 15.27 32.49
C LEU A 355 -1.71 14.70 33.76
N ALA A 356 -2.04 15.24 34.93
CA ALA A 356 -1.59 14.68 36.20
C ALA A 356 -2.25 13.31 36.47
N LEU A 357 -3.54 13.18 36.16
CA LEU A 357 -4.27 11.91 36.25
C LEU A 357 -3.71 10.86 35.29
N ASP A 358 -3.48 11.20 34.02
CA ASP A 358 -2.86 10.31 33.03
C ASP A 358 -1.46 9.87 33.47
N ARG A 359 -0.68 10.80 34.03
CA ARG A 359 0.64 10.48 34.60
C ARG A 359 0.52 9.51 35.78
N GLU A 360 -0.45 9.69 36.67
CA GLU A 360 -0.69 8.76 37.79
C GLU A 360 -1.14 7.38 37.31
N LEU A 361 -1.99 7.32 36.28
CA LEU A 361 -2.43 6.07 35.66
C LEU A 361 -1.25 5.33 35.02
N LEU A 362 -0.41 6.02 34.25
CA LEU A 362 0.80 5.44 33.65
C LEU A 362 1.79 4.95 34.72
N LEU A 363 1.97 5.70 35.82
CA LEU A 363 2.81 5.28 36.93
C LEU A 363 2.25 4.04 37.65
N ARG A 364 0.92 3.92 37.79
CA ARG A 364 0.27 2.73 38.33
C ARG A 364 0.39 1.52 37.41
N GLU A 365 0.24 1.70 36.10
CA GLU A 365 0.53 0.64 35.14
C GLU A 365 1.99 0.18 35.24
N TYR A 366 2.94 1.11 35.32
CA TYR A 366 4.36 0.78 35.46
C TYR A 366 4.68 0.05 36.78
N GLN A 367 4.06 0.48 37.88
CA GLN A 367 4.24 -0.16 39.19
C GLN A 367 3.54 -1.52 39.29
N GLY A 368 2.40 -1.71 38.62
CA GLY A 368 1.71 -2.99 38.49
C GLY A 368 2.53 -4.06 37.76
N HIS A 369 3.48 -3.65 36.90
CA HIS A 369 4.42 -4.55 36.23
C HIS A 369 5.70 -4.84 37.03
N SER A 370 5.88 -4.23 38.21
CA SER A 370 7.08 -4.41 39.06
C SER A 370 6.89 -5.40 40.23
N GLY A 371 5.74 -6.07 40.30
CA GLY A 371 5.30 -6.86 41.47
C GLY A 371 5.36 -8.39 41.36
N THR A 372 6.01 -8.99 40.36
CA THR A 372 6.13 -10.46 40.27
C THR A 372 7.57 -10.90 39.98
N PRO A 373 8.27 -11.55 40.93
CA PRO A 373 9.45 -12.31 40.60
C PRO A 373 8.99 -13.72 40.19
N HIS A 374 9.13 -14.09 38.91
CA HIS A 374 9.71 -15.38 38.49
C HIS A 374 9.45 -15.72 37.01
N SER A 375 10.51 -16.27 36.42
CA SER A 375 10.61 -17.10 35.22
C SER A 375 10.78 -16.41 33.87
N ASN A 376 12.04 -16.45 33.42
CA ASN A 376 12.49 -16.32 32.03
C ASN A 376 11.51 -16.93 31.02
N ASN A 377 11.00 -16.10 30.11
CA ASN A 377 10.75 -16.52 28.74
C ASN A 377 11.00 -15.34 27.81
N ASN A 378 12.10 -15.39 27.06
CA ASN A 378 12.46 -14.40 26.05
C ASN A 378 11.46 -14.46 24.90
N ASN A 379 10.55 -13.49 24.83
CA ASN A 379 9.87 -13.05 23.61
C ASN A 379 9.61 -11.55 23.74
N ASP A 380 10.59 -10.75 23.31
CA ASP A 380 10.46 -9.30 23.20
C ASP A 380 9.46 -8.96 22.07
N VAL A 381 8.21 -8.66 22.45
CA VAL A 381 7.23 -7.99 21.59
C VAL A 381 7.32 -6.49 21.89
N CYS A 382 7.90 -5.73 20.95
CA CYS A 382 7.90 -4.27 21.01
C CYS A 382 6.45 -3.75 20.90
N PHE A 383 5.90 -3.25 22.01
CA PHE A 383 4.67 -2.47 22.01
C PHE A 383 4.96 -1.05 21.48
N HIS A 384 4.42 -0.73 20.30
CA HIS A 384 4.29 0.64 19.82
C HIS A 384 2.84 1.10 20.07
N PRO A 385 2.60 2.26 20.72
CA PRO A 385 1.25 2.75 20.95
C PRO A 385 0.69 3.32 19.63
N GLY A 386 -0.32 2.65 19.06
CA GLY A 386 -1.01 3.17 17.86
C GLY A 386 -1.72 2.15 16.95
N LEU A 387 -1.74 0.85 17.27
CA LEU A 387 -2.44 -0.15 16.44
C LEU A 387 -3.50 -0.90 17.26
N PRO A 388 -4.67 -1.23 16.67
CA PRO A 388 -5.65 -2.10 17.33
C PRO A 388 -5.09 -3.51 17.50
N PRO A 389 -5.51 -4.25 18.55
CA PRO A 389 -4.98 -5.57 18.84
C PRO A 389 -5.22 -6.53 17.67
N GLN A 390 -4.16 -7.16 17.18
CA GLN A 390 -4.28 -8.30 16.27
C GLN A 390 -4.96 -9.44 17.03
N GLN A 391 -6.14 -9.87 16.57
CA GLN A 391 -6.70 -11.14 17.02
C GLN A 391 -5.77 -12.27 16.55
N PRO A 392 -5.39 -13.22 17.43
CA PRO A 392 -4.68 -14.41 16.99
C PRO A 392 -5.62 -15.28 16.13
N ASP A 393 -5.07 -15.83 15.05
CA ASP A 393 -5.76 -16.79 14.17
C ASP A 393 -6.26 -17.99 15.00
N PRO A 394 -7.51 -18.48 14.76
CA PRO A 394 -7.95 -19.73 15.35
C PRO A 394 -7.34 -20.90 14.55
N ASP A 395 -6.71 -21.82 15.27
CA ASP A 395 -6.37 -23.17 14.78
C ASP A 395 -7.60 -23.91 14.24
#